data_AF-A0A0G1FGX4-F1
#
_entry.id   AF-A0A0G1FGX4-F1
#
_cell.length_a   1.000
_cell.length_b   1.000
_cell.length_c   1.000
_cell.angle_alpha   90.00
_cell.angle_beta   90.00
_cell.angle_gamma   90.00
#
_symmetry.space_group_name_H-M   'P 1'
#
loop_
_entity.id
_entity.type
_entity.pdbx_description
1 polymer ?
#
loop_
_entity_poly.entity_id
_entity_poly.type
_entity_poly.pdbx_seq_one_letter_code
_entity_poly.pdbx_strand_id
1 'polypeptide(L)' 'MVRQAVKKQYNVEPTKVRIINIPGKTVFIRRRQAQKSGYKKAIVYLKKGDKISL' A
#
# COMPACT_ATOMS: atom_id res chain seq x y z
N MET A 1 -0.42 -7.83 9.92
CA MET A 1 0.81 -7.50 9.18
C MET A 1 0.99 -6.01 8.90
N VAL A 2 0.17 -5.33 8.07
CA VAL A 2 0.44 -3.91 7.69
C VAL A 2 0.52 -2.95 8.88
N ARG A 3 -0.40 -3.05 9.86
CA ARG A 3 -0.38 -2.21 11.07
C ARG A 3 0.93 -2.35 11.89
N GLN A 4 1.39 -3.59 12.05
CA GLN A 4 2.63 -3.89 12.80
C GLN A 4 3.87 -3.45 12.03
N ALA A 5 3.90 -3.66 10.71
CA ALA A 5 5.00 -3.23 9.86
C ALA A 5 5.18 -1.70 9.90
N VAL A 6 4.09 -0.95 9.79
CA VAL A 6 4.13 0.52 9.89
C VAL A 6 4.61 0.97 11.28
N LYS A 7 4.09 0.34 12.36
CA LYS A 7 4.55 0.62 13.72
C LYS A 7 6.04 0.33 13.91
N LYS A 8 6.55 -0.75 13.33
CA LYS A 8 7.97 -1.13 13.44
C LYS A 8 8.88 -0.22 12.60
N GLN A 9 8.48 0.09 11.37
CA GLN A 9 9.29 0.83 10.41
C GLN A 9 9.37 2.32 10.75
N TYR A 10 8.26 2.91 11.20
CA TYR A 10 8.11 4.34 11.37
C TYR A 10 7.84 4.77 12.82
N ASN A 11 7.78 3.81 13.76
CA ASN A 11 7.48 4.03 15.18
C ASN A 11 6.21 4.86 15.48
N VAL A 12 5.32 4.99 14.50
CA VAL A 12 4.01 5.65 14.64
C VAL A 12 2.94 4.62 14.97
N GLU A 13 1.86 5.07 15.63
CA GLU A 13 0.77 4.19 16.00
C GLU A 13 -0.48 4.45 15.12
N PRO A 14 -0.74 3.58 14.13
CA PRO A 14 -1.89 3.78 13.25
C PRO A 14 -3.21 3.51 13.97
N THR A 15 -4.15 4.43 13.83
CA THR A 15 -5.50 4.32 14.40
C THR A 15 -6.36 3.38 13.57
N LYS A 16 -6.28 3.50 12.23
CA LYS A 16 -7.06 2.71 11.29
C LYS A 16 -6.24 2.38 10.05
N VAL A 17 -6.44 1.19 9.50
CA VAL A 17 -5.84 0.78 8.23
C VAL A 17 -6.96 0.25 7.34
N ARG A 18 -7.08 0.79 6.12
CA ARG A 18 -7.93 0.22 5.06
C ARG A 18 -7.03 -0.36 3.98
N ILE A 19 -7.37 -1.55 3.48
CA ILE A 19 -6.64 -2.21 2.40
C ILE A 19 -7.57 -2.32 1.20
N ILE A 20 -7.05 -1.97 0.03
CA ILE A 20 -7.74 -2.05 -1.25
C ILE A 20 -6.91 -2.97 -2.15
N ASN A 21 -7.53 -4.01 -2.70
CA ASN A 21 -6.89 -4.86 -3.70
C ASN A 21 -7.09 -4.20 -5.07
N ILE A 22 -5.99 -3.77 -5.70
CA ILE A 22 -6.02 -3.18 -7.03
C ILE A 22 -5.70 -4.30 -8.03
N PRO A 23 -6.60 -4.58 -8.99
CA PRO A 23 -6.38 -5.63 -9.96
C PRO A 23 -5.19 -5.29 -10.86
N GLY A 24 -4.53 -6.34 -11.33
CA GLY A 24 -3.49 -6.23 -12.35
C GLY A 24 -4.05 -5.67 -13.65
N LYS A 25 -3.19 -5.04 -14.44
CA LYS A 25 -3.56 -4.50 -15.76
C LYS A 25 -2.92 -5.35 -16.84
N THR A 26 -3.72 -5.76 -17.80
CA THR A 26 -3.22 -6.32 -19.05
C THR A 26 -2.60 -5.21 -19.89
N VAL A 27 -1.40 -5.44 -20.40
CA VAL A 27 -0.64 -4.51 -21.25
C VAL A 27 -0.10 -5.27 -22.45
N PHE A 28 0.00 -4.60 -23.60
CA PHE A 28 0.63 -5.17 -24.78
C PHE A 28 2.07 -4.67 -24.90
N ILE A 29 3.03 -5.58 -25.06
CA ILE A 29 4.45 -5.27 -25.30
C ILE A 29 4.87 -5.97 -26.58
N ARG A 30 5.28 -5.20 -27.60
CA ARG A 30 5.78 -5.72 -28.89
C ARG A 30 4.90 -6.84 -29.48
N ARG A 31 3.58 -6.57 -29.58
CA ARG A 31 2.55 -7.50 -30.10
C ARG A 31 2.26 -8.73 -29.23
N ARG A 32 2.80 -8.83 -28.02
CA ARG A 32 2.47 -9.88 -27.05
C ARG A 32 1.64 -9.31 -25.90
N GLN A 33 0.60 -10.03 -25.49
CA GLN A 33 -0.20 -9.71 -24.32
C GLN A 33 0.57 -10.10 -23.06
N ALA A 34 0.75 -9.16 -22.15
CA ALA A 34 1.40 -9.34 -20.85
C ALA A 34 0.46 -8.87 -19.74
N GLN A 35 0.62 -9.40 -18.53
CA GLN A 35 -0.08 -8.89 -17.35
C GLN A 35 0.91 -8.20 -16.40
N LYS A 36 0.58 -6.99 -16.00
CA LYS A 36 1.15 -6.38 -14.78
C LYS A 36 0.41 -6.93 -13.58
N SER A 37 1.17 -7.39 -12.58
CA SER A 37 0.62 -7.85 -11.31
C SER A 37 -0.19 -6.74 -10.63
N GLY A 38 -1.33 -7.13 -10.06
CA GLY A 38 -2.06 -6.28 -9.13
C GLY A 38 -1.25 -6.05 -7.86
N TYR A 39 -1.71 -5.12 -7.03
CA TYR A 39 -1.09 -4.86 -5.74
C TYR A 39 -2.13 -4.48 -4.69
N LYS A 40 -1.76 -4.67 -3.43
CA LYS A 40 -2.57 -4.23 -2.31
C LYS A 40 -2.14 -2.83 -1.92
N LYS A 41 -3.06 -1.86 -2.01
CA LYS A 41 -2.84 -0.50 -1.53
C LYS A 41 -3.38 -0.38 -0.11
N ALA A 42 -2.58 0.15 0.81
CA ALA A 42 -3.02 0.43 2.17
C ALA A 42 -3.16 1.94 2.38
N ILE A 43 -4.31 2.36 2.91
CA ILE A 43 -4.56 3.71 3.40
C ILE A 43 -4.50 3.63 4.92
N VAL A 44 -3.54 4.35 5.51
CA VAL A 44 -3.24 4.31 6.93
C VAL A 44 -3.57 5.66 7.55
N TYR A 45 -4.39 5.63 8.60
CA TYR A 45 -4.72 6.81 9.40
C TYR A 45 -3.84 6.85 10.63
N LEU A 46 -3.20 7.99 10.87
CA LEU A 46 -2.35 8.26 12.02
C LEU A 46 -3.10 9.15 13.02
N LYS A 47 -2.59 9.25 14.25
CA LYS A 47 -3.09 10.22 15.22
C LYS A 47 -2.72 11.63 14.75
N LYS A 48 -3.54 12.62 15.13
CA LYS A 48 -3.30 14.02 14.79
C LYS A 48 -2.00 14.47 15.46
N GLY A 49 -1.00 14.83 14.65
CA GLY A 49 0.34 15.24 15.11
C GLY A 49 1.45 14.27 14.71
N ASP A 50 1.12 13.00 14.47
CA ASP A 50 2.09 12.03 13.96
C ASP A 50 2.35 12.30 12.49
N LYS A 51 3.61 12.61 12.17
CA LYS A 51 4.08 12.82 10.80
C LYS A 51 5.12 11.76 10.48
N ILE A 52 5.00 11.19 9.28
CA ILE A 52 6.05 10.39 8.68
C ILE A 52 6.82 11.35 7.77
N SER A 53 8.07 11.66 8.13
CA SER A 53 9.01 12.29 7.20
C SER A 53 9.72 11.18 6.43
N LEU A 54 9.82 11.34 5.11
CA LEU A 54 10.50 10.39 4.23
C LEU A 54 11.91 10.88 3.91
#